data_AF-A0A371CJ17-F1
#
_entry.id   AF-A0A371CJ17-F1
#
_cell.length_a   1.000
_cell.length_b   1.000
_cell.length_c   1.000
_cell.angle_alpha   90.00
_cell.angle_beta   90.00
_cell.angle_gamma   90.00
#
_symmetry.space_group_name_H-M   'P 1'
#
loop_
_entity.id
_entity.type
_entity.pdbx_description
1 polymer ?
#
loop_
_entity_poly.entity_id
_entity_poly.type
_entity_poly.pdbx_seq_one_letter_code
_entity_poly.pdbx_strand_id
1 'polypeptide(L)'
;MTAKRQKRWTSPVYAFYNPKVGINKVSDKKIGHVFTCAKPGCGQKITRYLDTKDATSTSNLRDHIKACWGLEILRAAEAQKTTSKARPMVEAFGRCILCTSMTI
;
A
#
# COMPACT_ATOMS: atom_id res chain seq x y z
N MET A 1 15.35 -10.66 4.73
CA MET A 1 14.05 -10.05 5.14
C MET A 1 13.59 -10.73 6.42
N THR A 2 13.48 -10.03 7.56
CA THR A 2 12.94 -10.65 8.78
C THR A 2 11.41 -10.64 8.71
N ALA A 3 10.82 -11.79 8.37
CA ALA A 3 9.37 -12.05 8.28
C ALA A 3 8.56 -11.58 9.52
N LYS A 4 9.20 -11.30 10.65
CA LYS A 4 8.55 -10.83 11.89
C LYS A 4 7.83 -9.47 11.76
N ARG A 5 8.29 -8.55 10.89
CA ARG A 5 7.70 -7.19 10.82
C ARG A 5 6.47 -7.07 9.92
N GLN A 6 6.38 -7.87 8.85
CA GLN A 6 5.20 -7.91 7.97
C GLN A 6 3.95 -8.40 8.70
N LYS A 7 4.11 -9.26 9.72
CA LYS A 7 2.99 -9.72 10.58
C LYS A 7 2.24 -8.57 11.27
N ARG A 8 2.89 -7.42 11.47
CA ARG A 8 2.28 -6.24 12.11
C ARG A 8 1.53 -5.34 11.12
N TRP A 9 1.62 -5.60 9.81
CA TRP A 9 0.94 -4.82 8.78
C TRP A 9 -0.49 -5.34 8.58
N THR A 10 -1.32 -5.14 9.60
CA THR A 10 -2.72 -5.58 9.61
C THR A 10 -3.65 -4.58 8.94
N SER A 11 -3.23 -3.33 8.77
CA SER A 11 -4.05 -2.28 8.15
C SER A 11 -4.37 -2.59 6.67
N PRO A 12 -5.64 -2.50 6.24
CA PRO A 12 -6.06 -2.70 4.85
C PRO A 12 -5.29 -1.89 3.81
N VAL A 13 -4.71 -0.75 4.20
CA VAL A 13 -3.86 0.11 3.34
C VAL A 13 -2.73 -0.67 2.66
N TYR A 14 -2.14 -1.66 3.35
CA TYR A 14 -1.04 -2.44 2.79
C TYR A 14 -1.47 -3.37 1.65
N ALA A 15 -2.77 -3.63 1.46
CA ALA A 15 -3.29 -4.45 0.37
C ALA A 15 -3.06 -3.81 -1.01
N PHE A 16 -3.01 -2.48 -1.07
CA PHE A 16 -2.78 -1.68 -2.27
C PHE A 16 -1.33 -1.63 -2.76
N TYR A 17 -0.42 -2.25 -2.02
CA TYR A 17 1.00 -2.29 -2.33
C TYR A 17 1.47 -3.72 -2.54
N ASN A 18 2.59 -3.87 -3.25
CA ASN A 18 3.19 -5.17 -3.46
C ASN A 18 3.64 -5.81 -2.14
N PRO A 19 3.43 -7.12 -1.96
CA PRO A 19 3.74 -7.81 -0.71
C PRO A 19 5.27 -7.91 -0.51
N LYS A 20 6.01 -7.94 -1.61
CA LYS A 20 7.46 -7.84 -1.64
C LYS A 20 7.88 -6.38 -1.51
N VAL A 21 7.99 -5.93 -0.27
CA VAL A 21 8.46 -4.58 0.08
C VAL A 21 9.98 -4.50 -0.05
N GLY A 22 10.47 -3.47 -0.74
CA GLY A 22 11.90 -3.21 -0.86
C GLY A 22 12.50 -2.66 0.43
N ILE A 23 13.82 -2.76 0.56
CA ILE A 23 14.55 -2.13 1.67
C ILE A 23 15.48 -1.10 1.06
N ASN A 24 15.31 0.16 1.44
CA ASN A 24 16.23 1.25 1.12
C ASN A 24 17.15 1.49 2.31
N LYS A 25 18.44 1.24 2.16
CA LYS A 25 19.46 1.56 3.16
C LYS A 25 20.14 2.86 2.73
N VAL A 26 19.84 3.95 3.41
CA VAL A 26 20.48 5.25 3.17
C VAL A 26 21.79 5.36 3.96
N SER A 27 21.85 4.72 5.13
CA SER A 27 23.07 4.49 5.93
C SER A 27 22.84 3.30 6.87
N ASP A 28 23.86 2.86 7.61
CA ASP A 28 23.74 1.80 8.63
C ASP A 28 22.64 2.05 9.66
N LYS A 29 22.33 3.33 9.94
CA LYS A 29 21.32 3.74 10.92
C LYS A 29 19.98 4.13 10.28
N LYS A 30 19.95 4.40 8.96
CA LYS A 30 18.77 4.88 8.24
C LYS A 30 18.28 3.83 7.24
N ILE A 31 17.31 3.04 7.68
CA ILE A 31 16.69 1.97 6.89
C ILE A 31 15.23 2.34 6.64
N GLY A 32 14.79 2.27 5.38
CA GLY A 32 13.41 2.50 4.97
C GLY A 32 12.82 1.29 4.26
N HIS A 33 11.50 1.14 4.38
CA HIS A 33 10.70 0.20 3.60
C HIS A 33 10.15 0.89 2.35
N VAL A 34 10.37 0.28 1.19
CA VAL A 34 9.89 0.79 -0.09
C VAL A 34 8.64 0.04 -0.52
N PHE A 35 7.50 0.71 -0.44
CA PHE A 35 6.21 0.20 -0.87
C PHE A 35 5.95 0.60 -2.32
N THR A 36 5.82 -0.39 -3.19
CA THR A 36 5.47 -0.18 -4.61
C THR A 36 3.97 -0.37 -4.78
N CYS A 37 3.30 0.57 -5.46
CA CYS A 37 1.88 0.44 -5.76
C CYS A 37 1.58 -0.86 -6.54
N ALA A 38 0.48 -1.53 -6.21
CA ALA A 38 0.05 -2.76 -6.88
C ALA A 38 -0.82 -2.50 -8.12
N LYS A 39 -1.21 -1.25 -8.41
CA LYS A 39 -2.07 -0.92 -9.55
C LYS A 39 -1.28 -1.11 -10.85
N PRO A 40 -1.79 -1.89 -11.82
CA PRO A 40 -1.16 -1.97 -13.14
C PRO A 40 -1.00 -0.58 -13.76
N GLY A 41 0.18 -0.31 -14.32
CA GLY A 41 0.52 1.00 -14.89
C GLY A 41 0.95 2.07 -13.87
N CYS A 42 0.81 1.84 -12.56
CA CYS A 42 1.31 2.78 -11.54
C CYS A 42 2.74 2.41 -11.10
N GLY A 43 3.70 3.29 -11.40
CA GLY A 43 5.11 3.12 -11.00
C GLY A 43 5.48 3.72 -9.64
N GLN A 44 4.51 4.26 -8.90
CA GLN A 44 4.78 5.01 -7.67
C GLN A 44 5.38 4.12 -6.56
N LYS A 45 6.42 4.65 -5.91
CA LYS A 45 7.14 4.00 -4.81
C LYS A 45 7.18 4.95 -3.63
N ILE A 46 6.72 4.49 -2.48
CA ILE A 46 6.70 5.27 -1.24
C ILE A 46 7.70 4.67 -0.27
N THR A 47 8.69 5.45 0.15
CA THR A 47 9.67 5.02 1.14
C THR A 47 9.22 5.47 2.53
N ARG A 48 9.09 4.51 3.46
CA ARG A 48 8.86 4.78 4.87
C ARG A 48 10.10 4.48 5.68
N TYR A 49 10.72 5.52 6.22
CA TYR A 49 11.88 5.42 7.08
C TYR A 49 11.51 4.85 8.45
N LEU A 50 12.35 3.98 9.00
CA LEU A 50 12.14 3.33 10.29
C LEU A 50 12.75 4.09 11.46
N ASP A 51 13.62 5.07 11.18
CA ASP A 51 14.28 5.93 12.17
C ASP A 51 13.42 7.11 12.63
N THR A 52 12.29 7.36 11.98
CA THR A 52 11.39 8.49 12.30
C THR A 52 10.29 8.07 13.28
N LYS A 53 9.83 8.98 14.14
CA LYS A 53 8.69 8.75 15.05
C LYS A 53 7.43 8.32 14.30
N ASP A 54 7.26 8.77 13.06
CA ASP A 54 6.14 8.46 12.17
C ASP A 54 6.29 7.13 11.43
N ALA A 55 7.21 6.24 11.84
CA ALA A 55 7.47 4.96 11.18
C ALA A 55 6.25 4.01 11.13
N THR A 56 5.20 4.29 11.91
CA THR A 56 3.92 3.56 11.90
C THR A 56 2.82 4.26 11.12
N SER A 57 3.02 5.53 10.72
CA SER A 57 2.02 6.30 10.00
C SER A 57 1.75 5.70 8.62
N THR A 58 0.48 5.72 8.23
CA THR A 58 0.00 5.25 6.93
C THR A 58 -0.53 6.38 6.05
N SER A 59 -0.48 7.64 6.51
CA SER A 59 -1.09 8.79 5.82
C SER A 59 -0.59 8.94 4.38
N ASN A 60 0.73 8.95 4.15
CA ASN A 60 1.30 9.06 2.80
C ASN A 60 0.85 7.91 1.89
N LEU A 61 0.71 6.70 2.45
CA LEU A 61 0.23 5.54 1.70
C LEU A 61 -1.26 5.70 1.35
N ARG A 62 -2.07 6.20 2.28
CA ARG A 62 -3.50 6.44 2.08
C ARG A 62 -3.75 7.52 1.05
N ASP A 63 -3.01 8.62 1.10
CA ASP A 63 -3.21 9.74 0.17
C ASP A 63 -2.87 9.35 -1.26
N HIS A 64 -1.82 8.55 -1.46
CA HIS A 64 -1.55 7.94 -2.76
C HIS A 64 -2.70 7.03 -3.22
N ILE A 65 -3.24 6.17 -2.34
CA ILE A 65 -4.35 5.28 -2.71
C ILE A 65 -5.58 6.09 -3.14
N LYS A 66 -5.96 7.14 -2.39
CA LYS A 66 -7.09 8.00 -2.74
C LYS A 66 -6.95 8.57 -4.15
N ALA A 67 -5.75 9.04 -4.51
CA ALA A 67 -5.49 9.61 -5.83
C ALA A 67 -5.36 8.52 -6.93
N CYS A 68 -4.82 7.35 -6.61
CA CYS A 68 -4.47 6.33 -7.60
C CYS A 68 -5.59 5.32 -7.87
N TRP A 69 -6.28 4.88 -6.82
CA TRP A 69 -7.36 3.89 -6.84
C TRP A 69 -8.74 4.51 -6.62
N GLY A 70 -8.81 5.71 -6.06
CA GLY A 70 -10.06 6.36 -5.70
C GLY A 70 -10.44 6.15 -4.24
N LEU A 71 -11.20 7.11 -3.70
CA LEU A 71 -11.64 7.09 -2.30
C LEU A 71 -12.57 5.92 -1.98
N GLU A 72 -13.45 5.56 -2.91
CA GLU A 72 -14.44 4.50 -2.71
C GLU A 72 -13.79 3.13 -2.60
N ILE A 73 -12.77 2.85 -3.42
CA ILE A 73 -12.00 1.60 -3.33
C ILE A 73 -11.24 1.52 -2.00
N LEU A 74 -10.67 2.65 -1.55
CA LEU A 74 -10.04 2.71 -0.23
C LEU A 74 -11.04 2.38 0.88
N ARG A 75 -12.23 3.00 0.88
CA ARG A 75 -13.29 2.74 1.88
C ARG A 75 -13.76 1.29 1.86
N ALA A 76 -13.95 0.70 0.67
CA ALA A 76 -14.33 -0.71 0.52
C ALA A 76 -13.28 -1.66 1.11
N ALA A 77 -11.99 -1.36 0.91
CA ALA A 77 -10.90 -2.11 1.51
C ALA A 77 -10.84 -1.91 3.04
N GLU A 78 -11.05 -0.69 3.54
CA GLU A 78 -11.08 -0.40 4.97
C GLU A 78 -12.19 -1.17 5.71
N ALA A 79 -13.35 -1.35 5.06
CA ALA A 79 -14.45 -2.16 5.59
C ALA A 79 -14.05 -3.63 5.84
N GLN A 80 -13.03 -4.15 5.15
CA GLN A 80 -12.53 -5.51 5.34
C GLN A 80 -11.69 -5.68 6.62
N LYS A 81 -11.34 -4.59 7.30
CA LYS A 81 -10.59 -4.51 8.59
C LYS A 81 -9.16 -5.05 8.56
N THR A 82 -8.83 -6.00 7.67
CA THR A 82 -7.50 -6.60 7.58
C THR A 82 -6.95 -6.60 6.15
N THR A 83 -5.62 -6.51 6.06
CA THR A 83 -4.88 -6.61 4.78
C THR A 83 -5.23 -7.87 3.99
N SER A 84 -5.32 -9.03 4.67
CA SER A 84 -5.58 -10.31 4.02
C SER A 84 -6.97 -10.38 3.38
N LYS A 85 -7.98 -9.77 4.00
CA LYS A 85 -9.34 -9.72 3.48
C LYS A 85 -9.50 -8.67 2.37
N ALA A 86 -8.79 -7.54 2.48
CA ALA A 86 -8.82 -6.49 1.46
C ALA A 86 -8.09 -6.88 0.15
N ARG A 87 -7.06 -7.72 0.23
CA ARG A 87 -6.17 -7.98 -0.90
C ARG A 87 -6.83 -8.61 -2.13
N PRO A 88 -7.68 -9.65 -2.03
CA PRO A 88 -8.36 -10.21 -3.20
C PRO A 88 -9.21 -9.19 -3.95
N MET A 89 -9.90 -8.30 -3.21
CA MET A 89 -10.68 -7.20 -3.76
C MET A 89 -9.81 -6.22 -4.52
N VAL A 90 -8.70 -5.75 -3.92
CA VAL A 90 -7.76 -4.83 -4.56
C VAL A 90 -7.18 -5.43 -5.85
N GLU A 91 -6.82 -6.71 -5.82
CA GLU A 91 -6.28 -7.41 -6.99
C GLU A 91 -7.33 -7.58 -8.10
N ALA A 92 -8.61 -7.79 -7.74
CA ALA A 92 -9.70 -7.82 -8.70
C ALA A 92 -9.92 -6.45 -9.36
N PHE A 93 -9.94 -5.37 -8.58
CA PHE A 93 -10.05 -4.00 -9.11
C PHE A 93 -8.86 -3.62 -9.99
N GLY A 94 -7.64 -4.03 -9.61
CA GLY A 94 -6.43 -3.72 -10.37
C GLY A 94 -6.42 -4.38 -11.76
N ARG A 95 -7.03 -5.55 -11.91
CA ARG A 95 -7.13 -6.26 -13.20
C ARG A 95 -8.25 -5.73 -14.11
N CYS A 96 -9.20 -4.97 -13.57
CA CYS A 96 -10.33 -4.47 -14.34
C CYS A 96 -9.96 -3.13 -15.02
N ILE A 97 -9.42 -3.20 -16.24
CA ILE A 97 -9.08 -2.02 -17.06
C ILE A 97 -10.35 -1.18 -17.39
N LEU A 98 -11.51 -1.84 -17.45
CA LEU A 98 -12.80 -1.26 -17.87
C LEU A 98 -13.47 -0.38 -16.80
N CYS A 99 -13.09 -0.47 -15.52
CA CYS A 99 -13.70 0.37 -14.47
C CYS A 99 -13.16 1.80 -14.40
N THR A 100 -12.12 2.14 -15.17
CA THR A 100 -11.52 3.49 -15.14
C THR A 100 -12.26 4.51 -16.01
N SER A 101 -13.26 4.07 -16.80
CA SER A 101 -13.96 4.93 -17.77
C SER A 101 -15.44 5.21 -17.46
N MET A 102 -15.94 4.84 -16.28
CA MET A 102 -17.26 5.29 -15.81
C MET A 102 -17.10 6.39 -14.77
N THR A 103 -16.72 7.58 -15.24
CA THR A 103 -17.04 8.82 -14.53
C THR A 103 -18.05 9.56 -15.41
N ILE A 104 -19.19 9.87 -14.80
CA ILE A 104 -20.35 10.60 -15.34
C ILE A 104 -19.93 11.95 -15.90
#